data_AF-A0A6B3CFQ7-F1
#
_entry.id   AF-A0A6B3CFQ7-F1
#
_cell.length_a   1.000
_cell.length_b   1.000
_cell.length_c   1.000
_cell.angle_alpha   90.00
_cell.angle_beta   90.00
_cell.angle_gamma   90.00
#
_symmetry.space_group_name_H-M   'P 1'
#
loop_
_entity.id
_entity.type
_entity.pdbx_description
1 polymer ?
#
loop_
_entity_poly.entity_id
_entity_poly.type
_entity_poly.pdbx_seq_one_letter_code
_entity_poly.pdbx_strand_id
1 'polypeptide(L)'
;GHMGERRWVKRFTEKGRPGAYFRVLEPGEIRAGDPVRIVHRPAHEVTVAVQFRAVTTQRELLPRLLAAGDALHPEALASARKYVAEYGA
;
A
#
# COMPACT_ATOMS: atom_id res chain seq x y z
N GLY A 1 -11.77 16.32 -14.95
CA GLY A 1 -10.83 15.17 -14.99
C GLY A 1 -9.57 15.55 -14.25
N HIS A 2 -8.80 14.60 -13.73
CA HIS A 2 -7.47 14.90 -13.18
C HIS A 2 -6.44 14.91 -14.31
N MET A 3 -5.39 15.73 -14.21
CA MET A 3 -4.30 15.83 -15.20
C MET A 3 -4.73 16.16 -16.64
N GLY A 4 -5.92 16.75 -16.85
CA GLY A 4 -6.46 17.00 -18.20
C GLY A 4 -6.92 15.74 -18.95
N GLU A 5 -6.92 14.57 -18.31
CA GLU A 5 -7.20 13.29 -18.95
C GLU A 5 -8.57 12.71 -18.54
N ARG A 6 -9.30 12.16 -19.52
CA ARG A 6 -10.59 11.51 -19.26
C ARG A 6 -10.41 10.25 -18.42
N ARG A 7 -11.20 10.14 -17.34
CA ARG A 7 -11.22 8.99 -16.41
C ARG A 7 -9.83 8.65 -15.84
N TRP A 8 -8.95 9.64 -15.67
CA TRP A 8 -7.59 9.45 -15.17
C TRP A 8 -7.51 8.60 -13.91
N VAL A 9 -8.35 8.89 -12.89
CA VAL A 9 -8.37 8.13 -11.63
C VAL A 9 -8.67 6.65 -11.85
N LYS A 10 -9.69 6.32 -12.66
CA LYS A 10 -10.03 4.92 -12.98
C LYS A 10 -8.84 4.22 -13.65
N ARG A 11 -8.24 4.84 -14.66
CA ARG A 11 -7.08 4.29 -15.37
C ARG A 11 -5.85 4.14 -14.48
N PHE A 12 -5.60 5.11 -13.61
CA PHE A 12 -4.54 5.06 -12.60
C PHE A 12 -4.73 3.89 -11.65
N THR A 13 -5.96 3.72 -11.15
CA THR A 13 -6.33 2.61 -10.27
C THR A 13 -6.15 1.26 -10.97
N GLU A 14 -6.61 1.13 -12.22
CA GLU A 14 -6.41 -0.08 -13.04
C GLU A 14 -4.93 -0.40 -13.27
N LYS A 15 -4.10 0.64 -13.48
CA LYS A 15 -2.65 0.47 -13.68
C LYS A 15 -1.95 -0.03 -12.42
N GLY A 16 -2.44 0.32 -11.22
CA GLY A 16 -1.94 -0.20 -9.95
C GLY A 16 -0.50 0.18 -9.62
N ARG A 17 -0.09 1.42 -9.96
CA ARG A 17 1.27 1.95 -9.71
C ARG A 17 1.21 3.25 -8.88
N PRO A 18 0.78 3.20 -7.60
CA PRO A 18 0.42 4.41 -6.86
C PRO A 18 1.59 5.21 -6.24
N GLY A 19 2.80 4.65 -6.21
CA GLY A 19 3.85 5.16 -5.33
C GLY A 19 3.59 4.78 -3.87
N ALA A 20 4.43 5.24 -2.95
CA ALA A 20 4.34 4.92 -1.53
C ALA A 20 4.53 6.16 -0.66
N TYR A 21 3.89 6.17 0.50
CA TYR A 21 4.17 7.11 1.58
C TYR A 21 5.06 6.45 2.61
N PHE A 22 5.98 7.22 3.18
CA PHE A 22 6.84 6.79 4.29
C PHE A 22 6.50 7.60 5.53
N ARG A 23 6.47 6.94 6.69
CA ARG A 23 6.42 7.60 7.99
C ARG A 23 7.83 8.00 8.39
N VAL A 24 8.00 9.21 8.87
CA VAL A 24 9.25 9.65 9.52
C VAL A 24 9.37 8.92 10.85
N LEU A 25 10.38 8.06 10.97
CA LEU A 25 10.71 7.39 12.24
C LEU A 25 11.63 8.25 13.10
N GLU A 26 12.57 8.94 12.46
CA GLU A 26 13.52 9.85 13.08
C GLU A 26 13.66 11.10 12.19
N PRO A 27 13.41 12.32 12.72
CA PRO A 27 13.63 13.55 11.98
C PRO A 27 15.11 13.80 11.69
N GLY A 28 15.42 14.43 10.54
CA GLY A 28 16.78 14.77 10.15
C GLY A 28 16.83 15.62 8.89
N GLU A 29 18.04 15.92 8.42
CA GLU A 29 18.27 16.66 7.18
C GLU A 29 18.49 15.71 5.99
N ILE A 30 17.97 16.08 4.83
CA ILE A 30 18.15 15.37 3.56
C ILE A 30 18.44 16.36 2.43
N ARG A 31 19.14 15.91 1.38
CA ARG A 31 19.47 16.71 0.19
C ARG A 31 19.22 15.91 -1.09
N ALA A 32 19.06 16.62 -2.20
CA ALA A 32 18.96 15.98 -3.50
C ALA A 32 20.25 15.20 -3.82
N GLY A 33 20.12 13.95 -4.24
CA GLY A 33 21.23 13.05 -4.52
C GLY A 33 21.57 12.09 -3.37
N ASP A 34 20.97 12.26 -2.18
CA ASP A 34 21.15 11.30 -1.09
C ASP A 34 20.63 9.90 -1.48
N PRO A 35 21.39 8.82 -1.21
CA PRO A 35 20.97 7.49 -1.60
C PRO A 35 19.87 6.94 -0.69
N VAL A 36 18.90 6.25 -1.28
CA VAL A 36 17.94 5.42 -0.53
C VAL A 36 18.56 4.05 -0.30
N ARG A 37 18.74 3.66 0.97
CA ARG A 37 19.28 2.35 1.35
C ARG A 37 18.19 1.49 1.98
N ILE A 38 18.13 0.22 1.58
CA ILE A 38 17.27 -0.77 2.22
C ILE A 38 18.01 -1.29 3.46
N VAL A 39 17.62 -0.80 4.63
CA VAL A 39 18.20 -1.24 5.92
C VAL A 39 17.47 -2.44 6.51
N HIS A 40 16.21 -2.65 6.10
CA HIS A 40 15.38 -3.75 6.55
C HIS A 40 14.41 -4.16 5.44
N ARG A 41 14.20 -5.47 5.26
CA ARG A 41 13.16 -6.04 4.41
C ARG A 41 12.39 -7.07 5.22
N PRO A 42 11.07 -6.92 5.40
CA PRO A 42 10.27 -7.89 6.14
C PRO A 42 10.18 -9.21 5.37
N ALA A 43 9.88 -10.31 6.07
CA ALA A 43 9.82 -11.65 5.49
C ALA A 43 8.56 -11.91 4.63
N HIS A 44 7.59 -11.00 4.63
CA HIS A 44 6.34 -11.16 3.89
C HIS A 44 6.45 -10.60 2.45
N GLU A 45 5.62 -11.12 1.55
CA GLU A 45 5.59 -10.72 0.14
C GLU A 45 4.58 -9.59 -0.17
N VAL A 46 4.00 -8.94 0.86
CA VAL A 46 3.07 -7.83 0.66
C VAL A 46 3.80 -6.62 0.09
N THR A 47 3.51 -6.28 -1.17
CA THR A 47 4.03 -5.08 -1.85
C THR A 47 3.00 -3.96 -1.86
N VAL A 48 3.46 -2.74 -2.16
CA VAL A 48 2.59 -1.56 -2.39
C VAL A 48 1.52 -1.84 -3.46
N ALA A 49 1.88 -2.57 -4.53
CA ALA A 49 0.94 -2.92 -5.59
C ALA A 49 -0.14 -3.91 -5.10
N VAL A 50 0.23 -4.89 -4.28
CA VAL A 50 -0.71 -5.84 -3.68
C VAL A 50 -1.67 -5.11 -2.73
N GLN A 51 -1.14 -4.28 -1.82
CA GLN A 51 -1.95 -3.48 -0.90
C GLN A 51 -2.93 -2.58 -1.65
N PHE A 52 -2.47 -1.87 -2.68
CA PHE A 52 -3.31 -0.97 -3.45
C PHE A 52 -4.41 -1.71 -4.20
N ARG A 53 -4.11 -2.85 -4.84
CA ARG A 53 -5.14 -3.68 -5.50
C ARG A 53 -6.16 -4.20 -4.49
N ALA A 54 -5.71 -4.68 -3.34
CA ALA A 54 -6.56 -5.22 -2.29
C ALA A 54 -7.64 -4.22 -1.82
N VAL A 55 -7.27 -2.95 -1.68
CA VAL A 55 -8.20 -1.91 -1.18
C VAL A 55 -8.96 -1.17 -2.29
N THR A 56 -8.73 -1.50 -3.57
CA THR A 56 -9.37 -0.78 -4.70
C THR A 56 -10.12 -1.68 -5.68
N THR A 57 -9.52 -2.79 -6.10
CA THR A 57 -9.97 -3.56 -7.27
C THR A 57 -10.09 -5.06 -7.05
N GLN A 58 -9.41 -5.61 -6.03
CA GLN A 58 -9.27 -7.06 -5.80
C GLN A 58 -9.40 -7.36 -4.30
N ARG A 59 -10.63 -7.24 -3.77
CA ARG A 59 -10.92 -7.36 -2.33
C ARG A 59 -10.51 -8.72 -1.75
N GLU A 60 -10.46 -9.77 -2.56
CA GLU A 60 -9.98 -11.11 -2.23
C GLU A 60 -8.51 -11.16 -1.80
N LEU A 61 -7.72 -10.12 -2.08
CA LEU A 61 -6.34 -10.00 -1.60
C LEU A 61 -6.23 -9.48 -0.16
N LEU A 62 -7.31 -8.98 0.44
CA LEU A 62 -7.30 -8.40 1.79
C LEU A 62 -6.70 -9.33 2.86
N PRO A 63 -6.98 -10.65 2.92
CA PRO A 63 -6.38 -11.54 3.90
C PRO A 63 -4.85 -11.54 3.84
N ARG A 64 -4.26 -11.44 2.63
CA ARG A 64 -2.80 -11.44 2.45
C ARG A 64 -2.14 -10.24 3.11
N LEU A 65 -2.85 -9.12 3.26
CA LEU A 65 -2.30 -7.92 3.87
C LEU A 65 -1.96 -8.12 5.35
N LEU A 66 -2.64 -9.04 6.05
CA LEU A 66 -2.39 -9.29 7.48
C LEU A 66 -0.93 -9.66 7.79
N ALA A 67 -0.21 -10.25 6.83
CA ALA A 67 1.21 -10.54 6.97
C ALA A 67 2.09 -9.29 7.16
N ALA A 68 1.64 -8.12 6.69
CA ALA A 68 2.34 -6.85 6.86
C ALA A 68 2.10 -6.17 8.22
N GLY A 69 1.11 -6.63 8.99
CA GLY A 69 0.87 -6.17 10.36
C GLY A 69 0.90 -4.65 10.52
N ASP A 70 1.73 -4.17 11.45
CA ASP A 70 1.85 -2.76 11.82
C ASP A 70 2.53 -1.88 10.77
N ALA A 71 3.08 -2.48 9.70
CA ALA A 71 3.60 -1.70 8.56
C ALA A 71 2.47 -1.13 7.67
N LEU A 72 1.23 -1.62 7.84
CA LEU A 72 0.07 -1.10 7.13
C LEU A 72 -0.48 0.18 7.75
N HIS A 73 -1.09 1.02 6.89
CA HIS A 73 -1.97 2.08 7.38
C HIS A 73 -3.12 1.48 8.19
N PRO A 74 -3.52 2.09 9.34
CA PRO A 74 -4.53 1.51 10.24
C PRO A 74 -5.86 1.13 9.55
N GLU A 75 -6.33 1.95 8.61
CA GLU A 75 -7.57 1.66 7.86
C GLU A 75 -7.46 0.43 6.94
N ALA A 76 -6.28 0.21 6.34
CA ALA A 76 -6.05 -0.97 5.49
C ALA A 76 -6.00 -2.24 6.34
N LEU A 77 -5.35 -2.18 7.50
CA LEU A 77 -5.32 -3.28 8.47
C LEU A 77 -6.71 -3.60 9.01
N ALA A 78 -7.50 -2.58 9.35
CA ALA A 78 -8.88 -2.74 9.80
C ALA A 78 -9.76 -3.39 8.71
N SER A 79 -9.61 -2.96 7.45
CA SER A 79 -10.32 -3.55 6.31
C SER A 79 -9.98 -5.02 6.10
N ALA A 80 -8.70 -5.39 6.22
CA ALA A 80 -8.25 -6.77 6.12
C ALA A 80 -8.80 -7.66 7.23
N ARG A 81 -8.75 -7.18 8.49
CA ARG A 81 -9.33 -7.90 9.65
C ARG A 81 -10.84 -8.09 9.50
N LYS A 82 -11.56 -7.05 9.08
CA LYS A 82 -13.00 -7.12 8.85
C LYS A 82 -13.34 -8.15 7.78
N TYR A 83 -12.60 -8.16 6.67
CA TYR A 83 -12.82 -9.14 5.59
C TYR A 83 -12.65 -10.58 6.08
N VAL A 84 -11.57 -10.88 6.81
CA VAL A 84 -11.33 -12.24 7.33
C VAL A 84 -12.38 -12.66 8.35
N ALA A 85 -12.86 -11.74 9.19
CA ALA A 85 -13.93 -12.02 10.14
C ALA A 85 -15.28 -12.34 9.43
N GLU A 86 -15.56 -11.68 8.30
CA GLU A 86 -16.81 -11.88 7.54
C GLU A 86 -16.77 -13.10 6.61
N TYR A 87 -15.63 -13.38 5.97
CA TYR A 87 -15.54 -14.31 4.84
C TYR A 87 -14.52 -15.45 5.03
N GLY A 88 -13.72 -15.42 6.09
CA GLY A 88 -12.58 -16.33 6.24
C GLY A 88 -11.35 -15.89 5.45
N ALA A 89 -10.33 -16.74 5.47
CA ALA A 89 -9.07 -16.54 4.74
C ALA A 89 -9.09 -17.20 3.36
#